data_AF-A0A2J8AK34-F1
#
_entry.id   AF-A0A2J8AK34-F1
#
_cell.length_a   1.000
_cell.length_b   1.000
_cell.length_c   1.000
_cell.angle_alpha   90.00
_cell.angle_beta   90.00
_cell.angle_gamma   90.00
#
_symmetry.space_group_name_H-M   'P 1'
#
loop_
_entity.id
_entity.type
_entity.pdbx_description
1 polymer ?
#
loop_
_entity_poly.entity_id
_entity_poly.type
_entity_poly.pdbx_seq_one_letter_code
_entity_poly.pdbx_strand_id
1 'polypeptide(L)'
;MASPKPPAKVSDLDGEAPESTDFANYFCTYAYIYHQKDMLEDHKRTGAYYQSVLSNKRQFQGKGSMEGWAEFVQEMQHYYQAPIKGEMVLHMTDGGPVDALCGFFDVWFKGSEENPADNEIRLSTGPDPTGATHWGQQSFPLQPPIDCAPGDRLHISLEVSRRTDNQRLLLVKAGITVEGNSIYAEQSKTPRQFRWNIE
;
A
#
# COMPACT_ATOMS: atom_id res chain seq x y z
N MET A 1 29.27 -38.39 18.58
CA MET A 1 28.30 -37.90 17.59
C MET A 1 28.12 -36.42 17.83
N ALA A 2 28.42 -35.57 16.84
CA ALA A 2 28.30 -34.12 16.99
C ALA A 2 26.82 -33.72 16.90
N SER A 3 26.35 -32.88 17.83
CA SER A 3 24.99 -32.35 17.84
C SER A 3 24.69 -31.55 16.58
N PRO A 4 23.43 -31.51 16.09
CA PRO A 4 23.07 -30.76 14.90
C PRO A 4 23.31 -29.27 15.15
N LYS A 5 23.95 -28.60 14.19
CA LYS A 5 24.18 -27.15 14.24
C LYS A 5 22.82 -26.44 14.07
N PRO A 6 22.48 -25.45 14.92
CA PRO A 6 21.20 -24.75 14.82
C PRO A 6 21.07 -24.06 13.46
N PRO A 7 19.85 -23.95 12.91
CA PRO A 7 19.61 -23.30 11.63
C PRO A 7 20.05 -21.82 11.70
N ALA A 8 20.64 -21.33 10.62
CA ALA A 8 21.11 -19.95 10.53
C ALA A 8 19.93 -18.98 10.70
N LYS A 9 20.11 -17.95 11.55
CA LYS A 9 19.14 -16.87 11.71
C LYS A 9 18.95 -16.15 10.37
N VAL A 10 17.70 -16.07 9.92
CA VAL A 10 17.33 -15.46 8.63
C VAL A 10 17.01 -13.96 8.78
N SER A 11 16.82 -13.47 10.02
CA SER A 11 16.61 -12.05 10.30
C SER A 11 17.12 -11.66 11.69
N ASP A 12 17.45 -10.37 11.86
CA ASP A 12 17.83 -9.75 13.13
C ASP A 12 16.61 -9.31 13.97
N LEU A 13 15.39 -9.59 13.52
CA LEU A 13 14.16 -9.21 14.22
C LEU A 13 13.77 -10.33 15.21
N ASP A 14 13.61 -9.96 16.48
CA ASP A 14 13.33 -10.86 17.61
C ASP A 14 11.87 -11.27 17.75
N GLY A 15 10.97 -10.67 16.95
CA GLY A 15 9.54 -10.99 16.95
C GLY A 15 8.77 -10.42 18.14
N GLU A 16 9.39 -9.55 18.94
CA GLU A 16 8.72 -8.88 20.05
C GLU A 16 7.70 -7.85 19.54
N ALA A 17 6.59 -7.73 20.26
CA ALA A 17 5.55 -6.77 19.92
C ALA A 17 6.09 -5.33 20.02
N PRO A 18 5.69 -4.41 19.13
CA PRO A 18 6.09 -3.00 19.23
C PRO A 18 5.70 -2.41 20.59
N GLU A 19 6.45 -1.41 21.07
CA GLU A 19 6.24 -0.83 22.41
C GLU A 19 4.76 -0.52 22.68
N SER A 20 4.31 -0.80 23.90
CA SER A 20 2.91 -0.65 24.34
C SER A 20 2.34 0.76 24.12
N THR A 21 3.21 1.77 24.09
CA THR A 21 2.95 3.17 23.76
C THR A 21 2.45 3.36 22.33
N ASP A 22 3.04 2.68 21.33
CA ASP A 22 2.55 2.72 19.95
C ASP A 22 1.15 2.12 19.85
N PHE A 23 0.91 1.01 20.54
CA PHE A 23 -0.39 0.37 20.59
C PHE A 23 -1.47 1.30 21.16
N ALA A 24 -1.20 1.95 22.28
CA ALA A 24 -2.12 2.91 22.90
C ALA A 24 -2.38 4.12 21.99
N ASN A 25 -1.34 4.69 21.37
CA ASN A 25 -1.46 5.88 20.53
C ASN A 25 -2.34 5.65 19.29
N TYR A 26 -2.22 4.49 18.64
CA TYR A 26 -3.10 4.15 17.50
C TYR A 26 -4.57 4.12 17.90
N PHE A 27 -4.91 3.39 18.97
CA PHE A 27 -6.30 3.30 19.40
C PHE A 27 -6.83 4.64 19.91
N CYS A 28 -5.99 5.45 20.56
CA CYS A 28 -6.35 6.82 20.96
C CYS A 28 -6.68 7.70 19.76
N THR A 29 -5.89 7.63 18.68
CA THR A 29 -6.16 8.40 17.46
C THR A 29 -7.49 7.98 16.83
N TYR A 30 -7.75 6.68 16.70
CA TYR A 30 -9.03 6.19 16.18
C TYR A 30 -10.22 6.39 17.13
N ALA A 31 -9.99 6.71 18.40
CA ALA A 31 -11.03 7.08 19.35
C ALA A 31 -11.52 8.52 19.17
N TYR A 32 -10.81 9.39 18.43
CA TYR A 32 -11.29 10.73 18.14
C TYR A 32 -12.51 10.69 17.21
N ILE A 33 -13.55 11.42 17.61
CA ILE A 33 -14.83 11.48 16.87
C ILE A 33 -14.68 12.02 15.45
N TYR A 34 -13.67 12.84 15.20
CA TYR A 34 -13.39 13.42 13.89
C TYR A 34 -13.07 12.32 12.86
N HIS A 35 -12.18 11.38 13.18
CA HIS A 35 -11.86 10.27 12.28
C HIS A 35 -13.06 9.36 12.05
N GLN A 36 -13.90 9.16 13.07
CA GLN A 36 -15.15 8.40 12.92
C GLN A 36 -16.10 9.10 11.94
N LYS A 37 -16.21 10.43 12.02
CA LYS A 37 -17.01 11.24 11.09
C LYS A 37 -16.50 11.09 9.65
N ASP A 38 -15.21 11.28 9.42
CA ASP A 38 -14.60 11.17 8.09
C ASP A 38 -14.81 9.78 7.48
N MET A 39 -14.68 8.73 8.29
CA MET A 39 -14.94 7.36 7.85
C MET A 39 -16.42 7.11 7.50
N LEU A 40 -17.36 7.74 8.20
CA LEU A 40 -18.80 7.59 7.97
C LEU A 40 -19.32 8.43 6.79
N GLU A 41 -18.71 9.59 6.54
CA GLU A 41 -19.03 10.47 5.41
C GLU A 41 -18.37 10.02 4.10
N ASP A 42 -17.43 9.07 4.16
CA ASP A 42 -16.85 8.44 2.98
C ASP A 42 -17.88 7.54 2.27
N HIS A 43 -18.68 8.14 1.40
CA HIS A 43 -19.74 7.48 0.64
C HIS A 43 -19.21 6.37 -0.29
N LYS A 44 -17.98 6.49 -0.78
CA LYS A 44 -17.38 5.47 -1.65
C LYS A 44 -17.02 4.22 -0.86
N ARG A 45 -16.35 4.39 0.27
CA ARG A 45 -16.00 3.30 1.17
C ARG A 45 -17.25 2.64 1.74
N THR A 46 -18.14 3.43 2.33
CA THR A 46 -19.36 2.91 2.96
C THR A 46 -20.28 2.27 1.93
N GLY A 47 -20.42 2.85 0.74
CA GLY A 47 -21.15 2.28 -0.38
C GLY A 47 -20.56 0.95 -0.87
N ALA A 48 -19.24 0.85 -1.02
CA ALA A 48 -18.59 -0.38 -1.43
C ALA A 48 -18.78 -1.52 -0.42
N TYR A 49 -18.66 -1.23 0.89
CA TYR A 49 -18.95 -2.23 1.93
C TYR A 49 -20.42 -2.64 1.97
N TYR A 50 -21.33 -1.67 1.85
CA TYR A 50 -22.76 -1.93 1.81
C TYR A 50 -23.12 -2.86 0.63
N GLN A 51 -22.61 -2.54 -0.56
CA GLN A 51 -22.82 -3.34 -1.76
C GLN A 51 -22.17 -4.72 -1.64
N SER A 52 -20.96 -4.82 -1.08
CA SER A 52 -20.26 -6.10 -0.96
C SER A 52 -21.00 -7.06 -0.02
N VAL A 53 -21.64 -6.56 1.03
CA VAL A 53 -22.44 -7.38 1.94
C VAL A 53 -23.81 -7.71 1.34
N LEU A 54 -24.56 -6.70 0.86
CA LEU A 54 -25.96 -6.91 0.46
C LEU A 54 -26.11 -7.58 -0.90
N SER A 55 -25.13 -7.44 -1.79
CA SER A 55 -25.15 -8.11 -3.10
C SER A 55 -24.61 -9.54 -3.02
N ASN A 56 -24.07 -9.95 -1.87
CA ASN A 56 -23.46 -11.26 -1.67
C ASN A 56 -23.97 -11.97 -0.41
N LYS A 57 -25.26 -11.82 -0.08
CA LYS A 57 -25.86 -12.34 1.17
C LYS A 57 -25.57 -13.82 1.40
N ARG A 58 -25.54 -14.63 0.33
CA ARG A 58 -25.23 -16.06 0.38
C ARG A 58 -23.90 -16.34 1.08
N GLN A 59 -22.89 -15.49 0.88
CA GLN A 59 -21.57 -15.66 1.47
C GLN A 59 -21.55 -15.57 3.00
N PHE A 60 -22.58 -14.93 3.58
CA PHE A 60 -22.72 -14.68 5.02
C PHE A 60 -23.78 -15.55 5.69
N GLN A 61 -24.55 -16.34 4.93
CA GLN A 61 -25.58 -17.22 5.48
C GLN A 61 -24.96 -18.34 6.31
N GLY A 62 -25.50 -18.59 7.50
CA GLY A 62 -25.07 -19.67 8.39
C GLY A 62 -23.70 -19.48 9.05
N LYS A 63 -22.96 -18.41 8.72
CA LYS A 63 -21.68 -18.06 9.35
C LYS A 63 -21.94 -17.24 10.60
N GLY A 64 -22.37 -17.91 11.67
CA GLY A 64 -22.46 -17.35 13.01
C GLY A 64 -21.14 -17.55 13.76
N SER A 65 -20.54 -16.44 14.21
CA SER A 65 -19.40 -16.38 15.13
C SER A 65 -18.00 -16.74 14.57
N MET A 66 -17.02 -16.04 15.14
CA MET A 66 -15.65 -15.87 14.68
C MET A 66 -14.72 -17.07 15.03
N GLU A 67 -15.07 -18.31 14.70
CA GLU A 67 -14.23 -19.47 15.10
C GLU A 67 -13.03 -19.77 14.16
N GLY A 68 -12.86 -19.04 13.05
CA GLY A 68 -11.72 -19.23 12.12
C GLY A 68 -10.70 -18.09 12.07
N TRP A 69 -10.86 -17.03 12.88
CA TRP A 69 -10.07 -15.79 12.71
C TRP A 69 -8.63 -15.89 13.24
N ALA A 70 -8.38 -16.71 14.25
CA ALA A 70 -7.07 -16.79 14.88
C ALA A 70 -6.01 -17.41 13.96
N GLU A 71 -6.36 -18.48 13.23
CA GLU A 71 -5.45 -19.16 12.30
C GLU A 71 -5.14 -18.28 11.07
N PHE A 72 -6.16 -17.60 10.52
CA PHE A 72 -5.98 -16.64 9.42
C PHE A 72 -5.05 -15.48 9.80
N VAL A 73 -5.14 -14.97 11.04
CA VAL A 73 -4.28 -13.87 11.52
C VAL A 73 -2.81 -14.31 11.62
N GLN A 74 -2.53 -15.54 12.06
CA GLN A 74 -1.15 -16.07 12.12
C GLN A 74 -0.54 -16.30 10.74
N GLU A 75 -1.30 -16.82 9.79
CA GLU A 75 -0.82 -17.07 8.42
C GLU A 75 -0.49 -15.75 7.70
N MET A 76 -1.33 -14.73 7.91
CA MET A 76 -1.09 -13.39 7.38
C MET A 76 0.18 -12.75 7.94
N GLN A 77 0.51 -12.94 9.23
CA GLN A 77 1.70 -12.35 9.86
C GLN A 77 3.02 -12.80 9.20
N HIS A 78 3.08 -14.04 8.68
CA HIS A 78 4.29 -14.57 8.05
C HIS A 78 4.58 -13.93 6.67
N TYR A 79 3.53 -13.54 5.94
CA TYR A 79 3.64 -12.91 4.61
C TYR A 79 4.05 -11.42 4.66
N TYR A 80 3.91 -10.75 5.81
CA TYR A 80 4.03 -9.29 5.93
C TYR A 80 5.44 -8.72 6.17
N GLN A 81 6.48 -9.55 6.16
CA GLN A 81 7.84 -9.12 6.51
C GLN A 81 8.75 -8.82 5.31
N ALA A 82 8.46 -9.37 4.13
CA ALA A 82 9.28 -9.14 2.95
C ALA A 82 8.96 -7.76 2.31
N PRO A 83 9.98 -7.01 1.86
CA PRO A 83 9.75 -5.80 1.07
C PRO A 83 8.95 -6.11 -0.20
N ILE A 84 7.95 -5.28 -0.48
CA ILE A 84 7.21 -5.32 -1.74
C ILE A 84 8.06 -4.59 -2.78
N LYS A 85 8.35 -5.25 -3.90
CA LYS A 85 9.11 -4.69 -5.01
C LYS A 85 8.25 -4.64 -6.26
N GLY A 86 8.36 -3.56 -7.02
CA GLY A 86 7.65 -3.39 -8.28
C GLY A 86 8.46 -2.54 -9.26
N GLU A 87 8.25 -2.81 -10.54
CA GLU A 87 8.80 -2.02 -11.64
C GLU A 87 7.62 -1.47 -12.45
N MET A 88 7.69 -0.21 -12.86
CA MET A 88 6.66 0.42 -13.68
C MET A 88 7.25 1.44 -14.65
N VAL A 89 6.50 1.72 -15.72
CA VAL A 89 6.85 2.74 -16.71
C VAL A 89 5.72 3.74 -16.83
N LEU A 90 6.00 5.01 -16.58
CA LEU A 90 5.07 6.12 -16.78
C LEU A 90 5.37 6.79 -18.12
N HIS A 91 4.36 6.90 -18.98
CA HIS A 91 4.46 7.55 -20.28
C HIS A 91 4.09 9.02 -20.17
N MET A 92 4.99 9.91 -20.53
CA MET A 92 4.78 11.36 -20.45
C MET A 92 3.97 11.83 -21.65
N THR A 93 2.75 12.31 -21.39
CA THR A 93 1.86 12.87 -22.43
C THR A 93 2.25 14.29 -22.79
N ASP A 94 2.63 15.07 -21.77
CA ASP A 94 2.96 16.48 -21.87
C ASP A 94 4.37 16.72 -21.32
N GLY A 95 4.99 17.81 -21.74
CA GLY A 95 6.31 18.21 -21.29
C GLY A 95 6.22 19.06 -20.02
N GLY A 96 7.24 18.97 -19.17
CA GLY A 96 7.34 19.76 -17.96
C GLY A 96 8.04 19.02 -16.82
N PRO A 97 8.21 19.69 -15.68
CA PRO A 97 8.75 19.08 -14.47
C PRO A 97 7.76 18.07 -13.89
N VAL A 98 8.27 16.89 -13.53
CA VAL A 98 7.57 15.92 -12.69
C VAL A 98 8.00 16.15 -11.25
N ASP A 99 7.13 16.79 -10.46
CA ASP A 99 7.40 17.18 -9.07
C ASP A 99 7.13 16.07 -8.06
N ALA A 100 6.29 15.09 -8.38
CA ALA A 100 5.91 14.03 -7.47
C ALA A 100 5.39 12.79 -8.19
N LEU A 101 5.49 11.63 -7.54
CA LEU A 101 4.68 10.45 -7.84
C LEU A 101 3.45 10.44 -6.93
N CYS A 102 2.28 10.07 -7.45
CA CYS A 102 1.06 9.95 -6.65
C CYS A 102 0.62 8.48 -6.58
N GLY A 103 0.55 7.93 -5.37
CA GLY A 103 0.09 6.57 -5.09
C GLY A 103 -1.33 6.53 -4.51
N PHE A 104 -2.07 5.50 -4.90
CA PHE A 104 -3.40 5.16 -4.39
C PHE A 104 -3.56 3.63 -4.47
N PHE A 105 -4.68 3.11 -3.98
CA PHE A 105 -4.93 1.67 -3.95
C PHE A 105 -6.37 1.32 -4.31
N ASP A 106 -6.53 0.11 -4.85
CA ASP A 106 -7.82 -0.52 -5.11
C ASP A 106 -7.95 -1.79 -4.27
N VAL A 107 -9.15 -2.04 -3.75
CA VAL A 107 -9.52 -3.28 -3.06
C VAL A 107 -10.67 -3.94 -3.80
N TRP A 108 -10.58 -5.26 -3.93
CA TRP A 108 -11.63 -6.08 -4.53
C TRP A 108 -12.23 -7.04 -3.50
N PHE A 109 -13.56 -7.03 -3.37
CA PHE A 109 -14.33 -7.98 -2.57
C PHE A 109 -14.78 -9.13 -3.46
N LYS A 110 -13.98 -10.21 -3.52
CA LYS A 110 -14.21 -11.34 -4.43
C LYS A 110 -14.71 -12.64 -3.77
N GLY A 111 -14.73 -12.70 -2.44
CA GLY A 111 -14.90 -13.97 -1.74
C GLY A 111 -13.66 -14.87 -1.82
N SER A 112 -13.79 -16.11 -1.35
CA SER A 112 -12.75 -17.14 -1.49
C SER A 112 -13.07 -18.05 -2.69
N GLU A 113 -12.15 -18.94 -3.06
CA GLU A 113 -12.40 -19.92 -4.12
C GLU A 113 -13.54 -20.89 -3.78
N GLU A 114 -13.67 -21.29 -2.51
CA GLU A 114 -14.73 -22.18 -2.02
C GLU A 114 -16.08 -21.46 -1.85
N ASN A 115 -16.04 -20.14 -1.70
CA ASN A 115 -17.22 -19.32 -1.52
C ASN A 115 -17.06 -17.97 -2.24
N PRO A 116 -17.09 -17.98 -3.58
CA PRO A 116 -16.88 -16.78 -4.39
C PRO A 116 -18.03 -15.79 -4.21
N ALA A 117 -17.74 -14.52 -4.44
CA ALA A 117 -18.74 -13.47 -4.46
C ALA A 117 -19.67 -13.66 -5.65
N ASP A 118 -20.97 -13.48 -5.42
CA ASP A 118 -21.96 -13.44 -6.48
C ASP A 118 -21.76 -12.18 -7.34
N ASN A 119 -21.31 -11.09 -6.71
CA ASN A 119 -20.99 -9.81 -7.31
C ASN A 119 -19.66 -9.29 -6.74
N GLU A 120 -18.61 -9.28 -7.57
CA GLU A 120 -17.34 -8.65 -7.20
C GLU A 120 -17.52 -7.13 -7.07
N ILE A 121 -17.18 -6.58 -5.91
CA ILE A 121 -17.23 -5.13 -5.68
C ILE A 121 -15.82 -4.57 -5.61
N ARG A 122 -15.58 -3.44 -6.26
CA ARG A 122 -14.31 -2.72 -6.21
C ARG A 122 -14.46 -1.43 -5.41
N LEU A 123 -13.54 -1.19 -4.48
CA LEU A 123 -13.31 0.09 -3.84
C LEU A 123 -12.00 0.67 -4.37
N SER A 124 -12.05 1.85 -4.99
CA SER A 124 -10.85 2.57 -5.46
C SER A 124 -10.65 3.87 -4.68
N THR A 125 -9.41 4.17 -4.33
CA THR A 125 -8.99 5.47 -3.78
C THR A 125 -8.29 6.35 -4.82
N GLY A 126 -8.31 5.93 -6.09
CA GLY A 126 -7.71 6.68 -7.18
C GLY A 126 -8.34 8.07 -7.38
N PRO A 127 -7.65 8.96 -8.12
CA PRO A 127 -8.17 10.28 -8.46
C PRO A 127 -9.54 10.17 -9.13
N ASP A 128 -10.52 10.91 -8.60
CA ASP A 128 -11.89 10.88 -9.09
C ASP A 128 -12.54 12.27 -8.97
N PRO A 129 -13.08 12.81 -10.07
CA PRO A 129 -13.74 14.12 -10.07
C PRO A 129 -14.99 14.20 -9.19
N THR A 130 -15.58 13.07 -8.79
CA THR A 130 -16.79 13.00 -7.96
C THR A 130 -16.52 13.03 -6.46
N GLY A 131 -15.25 13.13 -6.05
CA GLY A 131 -14.83 13.25 -4.66
C GLY A 131 -13.80 12.20 -4.26
N ALA A 132 -13.05 12.46 -3.20
CA ALA A 132 -12.05 11.54 -2.67
C ALA A 132 -12.62 10.67 -1.55
N THR A 133 -12.03 9.49 -1.36
CA THR A 133 -12.15 8.76 -0.10
C THR A 133 -11.42 9.54 1.00
N HIS A 134 -11.74 9.30 2.28
CA HIS A 134 -11.04 9.96 3.40
C HIS A 134 -9.53 9.69 3.42
N TRP A 135 -9.06 8.58 2.82
CA TRP A 135 -7.64 8.28 2.66
C TRP A 135 -6.88 9.26 1.75
N GLY A 136 -7.56 9.99 0.87
CA GLY A 136 -6.91 10.80 -0.16
C GLY A 136 -6.00 9.97 -1.07
N GLN A 137 -4.88 10.59 -1.49
CA GLN A 137 -3.80 9.94 -2.23
C GLN A 137 -2.45 10.29 -1.59
N GLN A 138 -1.49 9.39 -1.68
CA GLN A 138 -0.15 9.62 -1.15
C GLN A 138 0.74 10.26 -2.22
N SER A 139 1.24 11.46 -1.96
CA SER A 139 2.24 12.11 -2.82
C SER A 139 3.66 11.78 -2.35
N PHE A 140 4.54 11.47 -3.28
CA PHE A 140 5.96 11.18 -3.10
C PHE A 140 6.78 12.23 -3.86
N PRO A 141 7.21 13.32 -3.20
CA PRO A 141 7.86 14.43 -3.87
C PRO A 141 9.23 14.02 -4.44
N LEU A 142 9.49 14.48 -5.66
CA LEU A 142 10.75 14.32 -6.38
C LEU A 142 11.51 15.65 -6.29
N GLN A 143 12.50 15.73 -5.40
CA GLN A 143 13.26 16.97 -5.19
C GLN A 143 14.76 16.77 -5.45
N PRO A 144 15.37 17.52 -6.40
CA PRO A 144 14.73 18.37 -7.43
C PRO A 144 13.75 17.64 -8.37
N PRO A 145 12.83 18.34 -9.06
CA PRO A 145 11.93 17.74 -10.05
C PRO A 145 12.67 17.06 -11.19
N ILE A 146 11.97 16.20 -11.94
CA ILE A 146 12.51 15.54 -13.14
C ILE A 146 11.86 16.16 -14.38
N ASP A 147 12.63 16.94 -15.15
CA ASP A 147 12.15 17.55 -16.38
C ASP A 147 11.98 16.51 -17.49
N CYS A 148 10.78 16.43 -18.05
CA CYS A 148 10.42 15.49 -19.10
C CYS A 148 9.91 16.21 -20.35
N ALA A 149 10.09 15.58 -21.51
CA ALA A 149 9.49 15.97 -22.77
C ALA A 149 8.29 15.06 -23.11
N PRO A 150 7.33 15.53 -23.94
CA PRO A 150 6.28 14.65 -24.46
C PRO A 150 6.89 13.43 -25.16
N GLY A 151 6.40 12.24 -24.84
CA GLY A 151 6.89 10.97 -25.37
C GLY A 151 8.02 10.32 -24.57
N ASP A 152 8.58 11.00 -23.55
CA ASP A 152 9.51 10.37 -22.63
C ASP A 152 8.83 9.27 -21.80
N ARG A 153 9.64 8.32 -21.33
CA ARG A 153 9.24 7.21 -20.47
C ARG A 153 10.02 7.25 -19.17
N LEU A 154 9.31 7.33 -18.05
CA LEU A 154 9.88 7.25 -16.71
C LEU A 154 9.83 5.81 -16.25
N HIS A 155 10.98 5.16 -16.21
CA HIS A 155 11.14 3.82 -15.63
C HIS A 155 11.40 3.96 -14.14
N ILE A 156 10.59 3.28 -13.33
CA ILE A 156 10.57 3.41 -11.88
C ILE A 156 10.67 2.01 -11.28
N SER A 157 11.74 1.77 -10.54
CA SER A 157 11.82 0.69 -9.56
C SER A 157 11.33 1.20 -8.22
N LEU A 158 10.51 0.42 -7.51
CA LEU A 158 9.93 0.79 -6.23
C LEU A 158 10.10 -0.35 -5.23
N GLU A 159 10.54 -0.03 -4.02
CA GLU A 159 10.62 -0.94 -2.89
C GLU A 159 9.90 -0.32 -1.69
N VAL A 160 8.89 -1.01 -1.17
CA VAL A 160 8.20 -0.66 0.08
C VAL A 160 8.53 -1.69 1.13
N SER A 161 9.12 -1.26 2.24
CA SER A 161 9.41 -2.13 3.38
C SER A 161 8.88 -1.51 4.66
N ARG A 162 8.56 -2.34 5.66
CA ARG A 162 8.36 -1.84 7.02
C ARG A 162 9.67 -1.27 7.56
N ARG A 163 9.57 -0.23 8.38
CA ARG A 163 10.73 0.31 9.10
C ARG A 163 11.15 -0.66 10.20
N THR A 164 12.47 -0.73 10.46
CA THR A 164 13.05 -1.64 11.47
C THR A 164 12.83 -1.13 12.89
N ASP A 165 12.74 0.20 13.06
CA ASP A 165 12.51 0.86 14.34
C ASP A 165 11.02 0.97 14.70
N ASN A 166 10.14 0.96 13.69
CA ASN A 166 8.70 0.89 13.90
C ASN A 166 8.02 0.16 12.74
N GLN A 167 7.51 -1.05 13.02
CA GLN A 167 6.91 -1.90 11.99
C GLN A 167 5.59 -1.35 11.42
N ARG A 168 4.99 -0.33 12.04
CA ARG A 168 3.78 0.34 11.53
C ARG A 168 4.08 1.38 10.46
N LEU A 169 5.29 1.95 10.50
CA LEU A 169 5.73 2.95 9.54
C LEU A 169 6.37 2.26 8.33
N LEU A 170 6.25 2.89 7.17
CA LEU A 170 6.80 2.37 5.93
C LEU A 170 8.01 3.19 5.47
N LEU A 171 8.95 2.49 4.83
CA LEU A 171 10.05 3.05 4.08
C LEU A 171 9.80 2.74 2.61
N VAL A 172 9.68 3.79 1.80
CA VAL A 172 9.55 3.68 0.35
C VAL A 172 10.84 4.16 -0.29
N LYS A 173 11.42 3.35 -1.16
CA LYS A 173 12.55 3.72 -2.01
C LYS A 173 12.14 3.62 -3.46
N ALA A 174 12.65 4.52 -4.29
CA ALA A 174 12.49 4.41 -5.73
C ALA A 174 13.78 4.73 -6.48
N GLY A 175 14.04 3.99 -7.56
CA GLY A 175 15.05 4.31 -8.55
C GLY A 175 14.38 4.74 -9.85
N ILE A 176 14.67 5.94 -10.33
CA ILE A 176 14.01 6.51 -11.52
C ILE A 176 15.02 6.77 -12.62
N THR A 177 14.72 6.30 -13.83
CA THR A 177 15.42 6.70 -15.07
C THR A 177 14.43 7.22 -16.09
N VAL A 178 14.91 8.08 -16.99
CA VAL A 178 14.13 8.65 -18.09
C VAL A 178 14.72 8.17 -19.41
N GLU A 179 13.87 7.61 -20.26
CA GLU A 179 14.20 7.22 -21.62
C GLU A 179 13.40 8.08 -22.60
N GLY A 180 14.09 8.73 -23.54
CA GLY A 180 13.44 9.61 -24.51
C GLY A 180 14.37 10.70 -25.03
N ASN A 181 13.81 11.86 -25.34
CA ASN A 181 14.50 12.95 -26.04
C ASN A 181 14.72 14.19 -25.16
N SER A 182 14.29 14.18 -23.89
CA SER A 182 14.63 15.28 -22.99
C SER A 182 16.13 15.32 -22.65
N ILE A 183 16.59 16.50 -22.24
CA ILE A 183 17.95 16.69 -21.70
C ILE A 183 18.20 15.74 -20.53
N TYR A 184 17.17 15.48 -19.71
CA TYR A 184 17.29 14.56 -18.59
C TYR A 184 17.48 13.12 -19.05
N ALA A 185 16.80 12.68 -20.12
CA ALA A 185 16.96 11.33 -20.67
C ALA A 185 18.42 11.05 -21.08
N GLU A 186 19.10 12.01 -21.69
CA GLU A 186 20.51 11.87 -22.08
C GLU A 186 21.45 11.67 -20.87
N GLN A 187 21.09 12.27 -19.73
CA GLN A 187 21.83 12.23 -18.48
C GLN A 187 21.40 11.04 -17.59
N SER A 188 20.26 10.42 -17.86
CA SER A 188 19.63 9.37 -17.05
C SER A 188 20.23 7.97 -17.23
N LYS A 189 21.56 7.88 -17.36
CA LYS A 189 22.26 6.58 -17.53
C LYS A 189 22.27 5.73 -16.26
N THR A 190 22.08 6.37 -15.10
CA THR A 190 22.01 5.71 -13.79
C THR A 190 20.73 6.13 -13.06
N PRO A 191 20.00 5.20 -12.41
CA PRO A 191 18.76 5.54 -11.73
C PRO A 191 18.99 6.51 -10.58
N ARG A 192 18.24 7.62 -10.60
CA ARG A 192 18.20 8.56 -9.49
C ARG A 192 17.39 7.96 -8.36
N GLN A 193 17.98 7.96 -7.17
CA GLN A 193 17.40 7.31 -5.99
C GLN A 193 16.60 8.31 -5.15
N PHE A 194 15.43 7.87 -4.70
CA PHE A 194 14.54 8.58 -3.81
C PHE A 194 14.18 7.71 -2.61
N ARG A 195 13.90 8.37 -1.48
CA ARG A 195 13.58 7.71 -0.21
C ARG A 195 12.56 8.54 0.56
N TRP A 196 11.47 7.92 0.99
CA TRP A 196 10.42 8.53 1.80
C TRP A 196 10.10 7.66 3.02
N ASN A 197 9.86 8.31 4.16
CA ASN A 197 9.26 7.66 5.33
C ASN A 197 7.78 8.01 5.32
N ILE A 198 6.92 6.99 5.35
CA ILE A 198 5.47 7.15 5.42
C ILE A 198 5.03 6.78 6.82
N GLU A 199 4.31 7.71 7.44
CA GLU A 199 3.82 7.62 8.82
C GLU A 199 2.40 7.07 8.92
#